data_AF-A0A949R214-F1
#
_entry.id   AF-A0A949R214-F1
#
_cell.length_a   1.000
_cell.length_b   1.000
_cell.length_c   1.000
_cell.angle_alpha   90.00
_cell.angle_beta   90.00
_cell.angle_gamma   90.00
#
_symmetry.space_group_name_H-M   'P 1'
#
loop_
_entity.id
_entity.type
_entity.pdbx_description
1 polymer ?
#
loop_
_entity_poly.entity_id
_entity_poly.type
_entity_poly.pdbx_seq_one_letter_code
_entity_poly.pdbx_strand_id
1 'polypeptide(L)' 'MTATIAAEMGEVANGSLHYHTLFFIGIILFLISLTVNVIASSVVFRAKKRAERILS' A
#
# COMPACT_ATOMS: atom_id res chain seq x y z
N MET A 1 -14.59 36.87 9.96
CA MET A 1 -15.36 35.61 10.06
C MET A 1 -14.83 34.51 9.13
N THR A 2 -14.38 34.79 7.91
CA THR A 2 -13.75 33.80 7.00
C THR A 2 -12.34 33.34 7.42
N ALA A 3 -11.57 34.18 8.12
CA ALA A 3 -10.24 33.83 8.62
C ALA A 3 -10.26 32.89 9.84
N THR A 4 -11.34 32.91 10.64
CA THR A 4 -11.49 32.05 11.83
C THR A 4 -11.87 30.61 11.44
N ILE A 5 -12.75 30.45 10.45
CA ILE A 5 -13.14 29.12 9.93
C ILE A 5 -11.96 28.44 9.20
N ALA A 6 -11.13 29.22 8.50
CA ALA A 6 -9.92 28.69 7.85
C ALA A 6 -8.86 28.23 8.87
N ALA A 7 -8.80 28.85 10.06
CA ALA A 7 -7.93 28.41 11.14
C ALA A 7 -8.48 27.15 11.85
N GLU A 8 -9.79 27.02 12.03
CA GLU A 8 -10.41 25.82 12.63
C GLU A 8 -10.40 24.59 11.72
N MET A 9 -10.49 24.73 10.38
CA MET A 9 -10.45 23.57 9.46
C MET A 9 -9.05 22.93 9.33
N GLY A 10 -8.00 23.60 9.82
CA GLY A 10 -6.63 23.06 9.90
C GLY A 10 -6.36 22.21 11.14
N GLU A 11 -7.12 22.42 12.23
CA GLU A 11 -6.98 21.65 13.48
C GLU A 11 -7.77 20.33 13.47
N VAL A 12 -8.80 20.16 12.61
CA VAL A 12 -9.56 18.90 12.52
C VAL A 12 -8.79 17.80 11.78
N ALA A 13 -7.75 18.16 11.01
CA ALA A 13 -6.91 17.18 10.32
C ALA A 13 -5.72 16.75 11.19
N ASN A 14 -4.96 17.68 11.79
CA ASN A 14 -3.59 17.40 12.27
C ASN A 14 -3.42 16.96 13.74
N GLY A 15 -4.49 16.76 14.51
CA GLY A 15 -4.39 16.52 15.95
C GLY A 15 -4.76 15.11 16.47
N SER A 16 -5.29 14.20 15.65
CA SER A 16 -5.87 12.95 16.17
C SER A 16 -5.40 11.69 15.43
N LEU A 17 -5.61 10.55 16.09
CA LEU A 17 -5.38 9.15 15.68
C LEU A 17 -5.64 8.82 14.18
N HIS A 18 -6.37 9.66 13.46
CA HIS A 18 -6.82 9.49 12.08
C HIS A 18 -5.71 9.46 11.02
N TYR A 19 -4.68 10.32 11.12
CA TYR A 19 -3.53 10.26 10.19
C TYR A 19 -2.79 8.94 10.31
N HIS A 20 -2.66 8.42 11.54
CA HIS A 20 -2.03 7.13 11.79
C HIS A 20 -2.87 6.00 11.19
N THR A 21 -4.19 6.07 11.26
CA THR A 21 -5.11 5.09 10.67
C THR A 21 -5.04 5.09 9.14
N LEU A 22 -5.09 6.24 8.46
CA LEU A 22 -4.97 6.29 6.99
C LEU A 22 -3.60 5.81 6.52
N PHE A 23 -2.53 6.20 7.22
CA PHE A 23 -1.18 5.74 6.93
C PHE A 23 -1.03 4.22 7.15
N PHE A 24 -1.59 3.68 8.23
CA PHE A 24 -1.58 2.26 8.55
C PHE A 24 -2.38 1.45 7.52
N ILE A 25 -3.55 1.94 7.10
CA ILE A 25 -4.32 1.32 6.01
C ILE A 25 -3.51 1.34 4.71
N GLY A 26 -2.82 2.44 4.40
CA GLY A 26 -1.91 2.53 3.26
C GLY A 26 -0.80 1.48 3.30
N ILE A 27 -0.15 1.30 4.46
CA ILE A 27 0.87 0.26 4.67
C ILE A 27 0.28 -1.15 4.51
N ILE A 28 -0.89 -1.42 5.07
CA ILE A 28 -1.54 -2.74 4.95
C ILE A 28 -1.89 -3.04 3.49
N LEU A 29 -2.50 -2.10 2.78
CA LEU A 29 -2.82 -2.27 1.37
C LEU A 29 -1.55 -2.47 0.53
N PHE A 30 -0.49 -1.73 0.84
CA PHE A 30 0.81 -1.91 0.21
C PHE A 30 1.40 -3.30 0.47
N LEU A 31 1.38 -3.77 1.72
CA LEU A 31 1.89 -5.10 2.10
C LEU A 31 1.10 -6.24 1.45
N ILE A 32 -0.23 -6.12 1.37
CA ILE A 32 -1.08 -7.10 0.69
C ILE A 32 -0.73 -7.14 -0.79
N SER A 33 -0.70 -5.99 -1.45
CA SER A 33 -0.35 -5.87 -2.87
C SER A 33 1.05 -6.42 -3.16
N LEU A 34 2.04 -6.03 -2.35
CA LEU A 34 3.41 -6.49 -2.44
C LEU A 34 3.51 -8.01 -2.26
N THR A 35 2.85 -8.57 -1.25
CA THR A 35 2.86 -10.01 -0.97
C THR A 35 2.27 -10.80 -2.14
N VAL A 36 1.12 -10.37 -2.66
CA VAL A 36 0.49 -10.99 -3.83
C VAL A 36 1.40 -10.90 -5.04
N ASN A 37 1.99 -9.74 -5.30
CA ASN A 37 2.88 -9.53 -6.44
C ASN A 37 4.17 -10.37 -6.34
N VAL A 38 4.78 -10.45 -5.16
CA VAL A 38 5.98 -11.25 -4.91
C VAL A 38 5.68 -12.75 -5.04
N ILE A 39 4.56 -13.23 -4.50
CA ILE A 39 4.16 -14.64 -4.63
C ILE A 39 3.89 -14.97 -6.11
N ALA A 40 3.15 -14.12 -6.82
CA ALA A 40 2.89 -14.31 -8.24
C ALA A 40 4.20 -14.36 -9.04
N SER A 41 5.12 -13.43 -8.78
CA SER A 41 6.44 -13.39 -9.42
C SER A 41 7.25 -14.66 -9.11
N SER A 42 7.28 -15.11 -7.84
CA SER A 42 7.99 -16.31 -7.42
C SER A 42 7.43 -17.59 -8.07
N VAL A 43 6.09 -17.71 -8.16
CA VAL A 43 5.42 -18.84 -8.83
C VAL A 43 5.72 -18.84 -10.32
N VAL A 44 5.64 -17.68 -10.98
CA VAL A 44 5.96 -17.53 -12.41
C VAL A 44 7.43 -17.84 -12.68
N PHE A 45 8.35 -17.43 -11.81
CA PHE A 45 9.77 -17.71 -11.95
C PHE A 45 10.07 -19.21 -11.83
N ARG A 46 9.39 -19.91 -10.90
CA ARG A 46 9.45 -21.38 -10.80
C ARG A 46 8.86 -22.08 -12.03
N ALA A 47 7.78 -21.54 -12.61
CA ALA A 47 7.18 -22.07 -13.82
C ALA A 47 8.09 -21.89 -15.05
N LYS A 48 8.73 -20.71 -15.20
CA LYS A 48 9.70 -20.43 -16.27
C LYS A 48 10.91 -21.38 -16.24
N LYS A 49 11.49 -21.61 -15.05
CA LYS A 49 12.63 -22.54 -14.89
C LYS A 49 12.30 -23.98 -15.32
N ARG A 50 11.02 -24.38 -15.30
CA ARG A 50 10.58 -25.69 -15.79
C ARG A 50 10.31 -25.70 -17.29
N ALA A 51 9.80 -24.60 -17.86
CA ALA A 51 9.59 -24.47 -19.30
C ALA A 51 10.91 -24.48 -20.09
N GLU A 52 11.96 -23.84 -19.57
CA GLU A 52 13.29 -23.85 -20.19
C GLU A 52 13.91 -25.26 -20.23
N ARG A 53 13.60 -26.12 -19.25
CA ARG A 53 14.07 -27.52 -19.22
C ARG A 53 13.32 -28.48 -20.14
N ILE A 54 12.21 -28.05 -20.76
CA ILE A 54 11.44 -28.89 -21.70
C ILE A 54 11.84 -28.60 -23.16
N LEU A 55 12.49 -27.45 -23.41
CA LEU A 55 12.92 -27.00 -24.74
C LEU A 55 14.43 -27.23 -25.02
N SER A 56 15.16 -27.83 -24.07
CA SER A 56 16.57 -28.26 -24.18
C SER A 56 16.66 -29.77 -24.22
#